data_AF-A9WB90-F1
#
_entry.id   AF-A9WB90-F1
#
_cell.length_a   1.000
_cell.length_b   1.000
_cell.length_c   1.000
_cell.angle_alpha   90.00
_cell.angle_beta   90.00
_cell.angle_gamma   90.00
#
_symmetry.space_group_name_H-M   'P 1'
#
loop_
_entity.id
_entity.type
_entity.pdbx_description
1 polymer ?
#
loop_
_entity_poly.entity_id
_entity_poly.type
_entity_poly.pdbx_seq_one_letter_code
_entity_poly.pdbx_strand_id
1 'polypeptide(L)'
;MTEKKTRRKHIRYAEGQWFAVPLKDGGYALGIIVRGSSKTRGGLGYFFGPRYPDVPDEDETWRKQPAEAILIARFGDLGIIRGQWPLIASTRPFRREDWPVPKFHRVDALNPDKGWLVEYHQDMNGFAPPERETYTDTKKIAHLPEDRVCGYVSVEIELTTLISAHEIALFGEPRGRRIKYGEGQWFAVPLPDGGYGLGIIVRGSSKTRGGLGYFFGPRYPDVPDEDETWRKQPADAVLVAWFLDDGISWGQWPLIPSTRPFRREEWPVPAFWRFEPGNLGKGWVVAYRQDDDGSKIPEQQTYVDAKRAGRLPDDRVDSFAGIESRLETIFSDQERSLKKARRKPDAGAEG
;
A
#
# COMPACT_ATOMS: atom_id res chain seq x y z
N MET A 1 9.61 14.87 35.44
CA MET A 1 10.00 15.78 34.34
C MET A 1 9.42 15.25 33.04
N THR A 2 8.40 15.93 32.50
CA THR A 2 7.72 15.56 31.25
C THR A 2 8.57 16.04 30.08
N GLU A 3 9.17 15.11 29.33
CA GLU A 3 9.79 15.41 28.04
C GLU A 3 8.79 16.11 27.13
N LYS A 4 9.03 17.39 26.86
CA LYS A 4 8.31 18.14 25.83
C LYS A 4 8.61 17.47 24.50
N LYS A 5 7.68 16.66 24.01
CA LYS A 5 7.69 16.05 22.68
C LYS A 5 7.86 17.16 21.65
N THR A 6 9.08 17.33 21.14
CA THR A 6 9.42 18.33 20.13
C THR A 6 8.55 18.07 18.91
N ARG A 7 7.54 18.93 18.66
CA ARG A 7 6.70 18.82 17.46
C ARG A 7 7.63 19.00 16.26
N ARG A 8 7.85 17.94 15.47
CA ARG A 8 8.53 18.05 14.17
C ARG A 8 7.84 19.14 13.36
N LYS A 9 8.62 20.12 12.91
CA LYS A 9 8.13 21.25 12.12
C LYS A 9 7.71 20.71 10.75
N HIS A 10 6.45 20.91 10.37
CA HIS A 10 5.97 20.50 9.05
C HIS A 10 6.71 21.27 7.95
N ILE A 11 7.15 20.55 6.92
CA ILE A 11 7.73 21.15 5.73
C ILE A 11 6.65 21.95 5.00
N ARG A 12 6.99 23.18 4.61
CA ARG A 12 6.13 24.02 3.78
C ARG A 12 6.42 23.75 2.32
N TYR A 13 5.37 23.70 1.53
CA TYR A 13 5.47 23.60 0.09
C TYR A 13 4.40 24.47 -0.60
N ALA A 14 4.60 24.69 -1.89
CA ALA A 14 3.80 25.53 -2.77
C ALA A 14 3.60 24.87 -4.14
N GLU A 15 2.68 25.44 -4.90
CA GLU A 15 2.46 25.13 -6.31
C GLU A 15 3.74 25.36 -7.12
N GLY A 16 3.97 24.50 -8.11
CA GLY A 16 5.15 24.49 -8.97
C GLY A 16 6.39 23.80 -8.38
N GLN A 17 6.34 23.36 -7.12
CA GLN A 17 7.48 22.66 -6.53
C GLN A 17 7.56 21.20 -6.96
N TRP A 18 8.79 20.77 -7.19
CA TRP A 18 9.15 19.39 -7.49
C TRP A 18 9.47 18.63 -6.21
N PHE A 19 9.22 17.33 -6.23
CA PHE A 19 9.50 16.44 -5.11
C PHE A 19 9.75 15.01 -5.59
N ALA A 20 10.50 14.26 -4.79
CA ALA A 20 10.77 12.85 -5.02
C ALA A 20 9.78 11.98 -4.22
N VAL A 21 9.14 11.03 -4.88
CA VAL A 21 8.25 10.05 -4.25
C VAL A 21 9.01 8.74 -4.09
N PRO A 22 9.25 8.25 -2.86
CA PRO A 22 9.91 6.96 -2.65
C PRO A 22 9.04 5.83 -3.19
N LEU A 23 9.65 4.91 -3.93
CA LEU A 23 8.98 3.70 -4.41
C LEU A 23 9.07 2.58 -3.36
N LYS A 24 8.08 1.69 -3.36
CA LYS A 24 7.98 0.63 -2.35
C LYS A 24 9.05 -0.44 -2.47
N ASP A 25 9.56 -0.64 -3.68
CA ASP A 25 10.63 -1.57 -4.02
C ASP A 25 11.98 -0.85 -4.25
N GLY A 26 12.10 0.40 -3.79
CA GLY A 26 13.36 1.16 -3.77
C GLY A 26 13.50 2.19 -4.89
N GLY A 27 14.31 3.21 -4.61
CA GLY A 27 14.47 4.37 -5.48
C GLY A 27 13.32 5.37 -5.37
N TYR A 28 13.24 6.28 -6.34
CA TYR A 28 12.31 7.39 -6.37
C TYR A 28 11.63 7.54 -7.73
N ALA A 29 10.41 8.04 -7.72
CA ALA A 29 9.76 8.68 -8.86
C ALA A 29 9.78 10.19 -8.68
N LEU A 30 9.58 10.92 -9.78
CA LEU A 30 9.56 12.39 -9.76
C LEU A 30 8.11 12.90 -9.78
N GLY A 31 7.80 13.92 -8.99
CA GLY A 31 6.48 14.56 -8.96
C GLY A 31 6.58 16.09 -8.96
N ILE A 32 5.56 16.75 -9.52
CA ILE A 32 5.36 18.21 -9.43
C ILE A 32 3.95 18.53 -8.93
N ILE A 33 3.85 19.53 -8.06
CA ILE A 33 2.58 20.03 -7.52
C ILE A 33 2.03 21.08 -8.48
N VAL A 34 1.00 20.74 -9.24
CA VAL A 34 0.48 21.67 -10.26
C VAL A 34 -0.72 22.48 -9.78
N ARG A 35 -1.48 22.02 -8.78
CA ARG A 35 -2.55 22.81 -8.12
C ARG A 35 -2.63 22.43 -6.64
N GLY A 36 -2.02 23.20 -5.76
CA GLY A 36 -2.03 22.90 -4.32
C GLY A 36 -0.92 23.60 -3.55
N SER A 37 -1.01 23.57 -2.23
CA SER A 37 0.02 24.08 -1.32
C SER A 37 -0.17 23.51 0.08
N SER A 38 0.79 23.76 0.97
CA SER A 38 0.67 23.42 2.39
C SER A 38 -0.61 23.94 3.08
N LYS A 39 -1.28 24.95 2.51
CA LYS A 39 -2.57 25.45 3.00
C LYS A 39 -3.75 24.57 2.58
N THR A 40 -3.69 23.97 1.40
CA THR A 40 -4.74 23.08 0.85
C THR A 40 -4.59 21.63 1.27
N ARG A 41 -3.48 21.28 1.94
CA ARG A 41 -3.18 19.94 2.47
C ARG A 41 -3.12 18.84 1.41
N GLY A 42 -2.53 19.18 0.27
CA GLY A 42 -2.51 18.36 -0.93
C GLY A 42 -2.93 19.15 -2.16
N GLY A 43 -3.11 18.43 -3.27
CA GLY A 43 -3.41 19.06 -4.54
C GLY A 43 -3.40 18.09 -5.70
N LEU A 44 -3.41 18.62 -6.91
CA LEU A 44 -3.18 17.88 -8.14
C LEU A 44 -1.67 17.75 -8.39
N GLY A 45 -1.21 16.53 -8.65
CA GLY A 45 0.17 16.22 -8.98
C GLY A 45 0.30 15.51 -10.32
N TYR A 46 1.41 15.80 -11.01
CA TYR A 46 1.88 15.07 -12.18
C TYR A 46 3.10 14.27 -11.76
N PHE A 47 3.13 12.98 -12.10
CA PHE A 47 4.16 12.06 -11.64
C PHE A 47 4.78 11.31 -12.80
N PHE A 48 6.09 11.06 -12.69
CA PHE A 48 6.94 10.63 -13.79
C PHE A 48 7.84 9.48 -13.37
N GLY A 49 8.05 8.56 -14.32
CA GLY A 49 9.22 7.69 -14.35
C GLY A 49 10.43 8.35 -15.05
N PRO A 50 11.51 7.59 -15.29
CA PRO A 50 11.75 6.22 -14.81
C PRO A 50 11.99 6.18 -13.29
N ARG A 51 12.28 4.99 -12.75
CA ARG A 51 12.84 4.86 -11.40
C ARG A 51 14.22 5.50 -11.35
N TYR A 52 14.43 6.37 -10.35
CA TYR A 52 15.74 6.91 -10.01
C TYR A 52 16.29 6.16 -8.79
N PRO A 53 17.56 5.71 -8.81
CA PRO A 53 18.15 5.04 -7.65
C PRO A 53 18.27 5.97 -6.43
N ASP A 54 18.47 7.26 -6.68
CA ASP A 54 18.61 8.33 -5.70
C ASP A 54 17.57 9.43 -5.95
N VAL A 55 17.48 10.39 -5.01
CA VAL A 55 16.61 11.57 -5.16
C VAL A 55 17.03 12.33 -6.44
N PRO A 56 16.12 12.54 -7.42
CA PRO A 56 16.45 13.25 -8.64
C PRO A 56 16.88 14.69 -8.36
N ASP A 57 17.79 15.19 -9.18
CA ASP A 57 18.25 16.57 -9.11
C ASP A 57 17.37 17.51 -9.96
N GLU A 58 17.78 18.77 -10.02
CA GLU A 58 17.08 19.80 -10.79
C GLU A 58 17.07 19.51 -12.30
N ASP A 59 18.14 18.95 -12.86
CA ASP A 59 18.26 18.72 -14.31
C ASP A 59 17.17 17.74 -14.80
N GLU A 60 16.85 16.74 -13.98
CA GLU A 60 15.75 15.82 -14.29
C GLU A 60 14.37 16.51 -14.30
N THR A 61 14.19 17.59 -13.52
CA THR A 61 12.94 18.39 -13.52
C THR A 61 12.76 19.20 -14.81
N TRP A 62 13.86 19.63 -15.43
CA TRP A 62 13.81 20.42 -16.67
C TRP A 62 13.37 19.61 -17.88
N ARG A 63 13.63 18.29 -17.86
CA ARG A 63 13.29 17.38 -18.96
C ARG A 63 11.82 17.00 -19.01
N LYS A 64 11.09 17.13 -17.90
CA LYS A 64 9.71 16.64 -17.82
C LYS A 64 8.69 17.58 -18.46
N GLN A 65 7.79 16.97 -19.23
CA GLN A 65 6.62 17.60 -19.84
C GLN A 65 5.34 16.93 -19.33
N PRO A 66 4.20 17.64 -19.26
CA PRO A 66 2.93 17.08 -18.77
C PRO A 66 2.50 15.80 -19.48
N ALA A 67 2.77 15.69 -20.79
CA ALA A 67 2.40 14.54 -21.61
C ALA A 67 3.17 13.25 -21.26
N GLU A 68 4.28 13.36 -20.53
CA GLU A 68 5.10 12.23 -20.09
C GLU A 68 4.68 11.69 -18.72
N ALA A 69 3.66 12.29 -18.10
CA ALA A 69 3.19 11.85 -16.80
C ALA A 69 2.56 10.46 -16.91
N ILE A 70 3.06 9.52 -16.11
CA ILE A 70 2.53 8.15 -16.02
C ILE A 70 1.36 8.07 -15.04
N LEU A 71 1.25 9.06 -14.16
CA LEU A 71 0.14 9.22 -13.22
C LEU A 71 -0.17 10.70 -13.07
N ILE A 72 -1.45 11.04 -13.15
CA ILE A 72 -1.98 12.36 -12.82
C ILE A 72 -3.09 12.15 -11.80
N ALA A 73 -2.91 12.63 -10.58
CA ALA A 73 -3.83 12.34 -9.50
C ALA A 73 -3.88 13.47 -8.47
N ARG A 74 -5.03 13.60 -7.81
CA ARG A 74 -5.12 14.42 -6.59
C ARG A 74 -4.52 13.63 -5.44
N PHE A 75 -3.70 14.25 -4.60
CA PHE A 75 -2.98 13.56 -3.53
C PHE A 75 -2.93 14.36 -2.22
N GLY A 76 -2.88 13.65 -1.09
CA GLY A 76 -2.65 14.23 0.23
C GLY A 76 -1.17 14.45 0.54
N ASP A 77 -0.84 15.52 1.27
CA ASP A 77 0.53 16.03 1.43
C ASP A 77 1.37 15.42 2.56
N LEU A 78 0.86 14.38 3.23
CA LEU A 78 1.51 13.79 4.40
C LEU A 78 2.96 13.36 4.12
N GLY A 79 3.25 12.83 2.94
CA GLY A 79 4.60 12.46 2.53
C GLY A 79 5.55 13.66 2.49
N ILE A 80 5.08 14.81 1.97
CA ILE A 80 5.86 16.05 1.87
C ILE A 80 6.05 16.68 3.25
N ILE A 81 4.97 16.91 4.00
CA ILE A 81 5.07 17.67 5.26
C ILE A 81 5.86 16.93 6.34
N ARG A 82 5.97 15.60 6.24
CA ARG A 82 6.77 14.74 7.11
C ARG A 82 8.21 14.56 6.62
N GLY A 83 8.56 15.07 5.44
CA GLY A 83 9.89 14.93 4.84
C GLY A 83 10.20 13.55 4.30
N GLN A 84 9.17 12.72 4.09
CA GLN A 84 9.31 11.41 3.43
C GLN A 84 9.42 11.58 1.91
N TRP A 85 8.85 12.65 1.37
CA TRP A 85 8.97 13.06 -0.03
C TRP A 85 9.87 14.29 -0.09
N PRO A 86 11.18 14.14 -0.35
CA PRO A 86 12.11 15.25 -0.42
C PRO A 86 11.67 16.27 -1.46
N LEU A 87 11.65 17.55 -1.08
CA LEU A 87 11.47 18.64 -2.05
C LEU A 87 12.75 18.81 -2.85
N ILE A 88 12.61 18.95 -4.17
CA ILE A 88 13.72 19.18 -5.10
C ILE A 88 13.75 20.68 -5.38
N ALA A 89 14.89 21.31 -5.11
CA ALA A 89 15.10 22.69 -5.50
C ALA A 89 15.09 22.78 -7.03
N SER A 90 14.31 23.72 -7.57
CA SER A 90 14.25 23.95 -9.01
C SER A 90 14.15 25.44 -9.27
N THR A 91 15.00 25.92 -10.18
CA THR A 91 14.98 27.28 -10.72
C THR A 91 14.03 27.41 -11.91
N ARG A 92 13.42 26.30 -12.36
CA ARG A 92 12.45 26.29 -13.45
C ARG A 92 11.25 27.16 -13.09
N PRO A 93 10.91 28.18 -13.90
CA PRO A 93 9.71 28.96 -13.67
C PRO A 93 8.47 28.07 -13.85
N PHE A 94 7.55 28.14 -12.90
CA PHE A 94 6.27 27.45 -13.00
C PHE A 94 5.20 28.36 -13.62
N ARG A 95 4.48 27.84 -14.60
CA ARG A 95 3.36 28.50 -15.28
C ARG A 95 2.19 27.53 -15.35
N ARG A 96 0.99 27.96 -14.95
CA ARG A 96 -0.19 27.07 -14.87
C ARG A 96 -0.62 26.55 -16.23
N GLU A 97 -0.35 27.32 -17.27
CA GLU A 97 -0.70 27.06 -18.66
C GLU A 97 0.14 25.91 -19.22
N ASP A 98 1.38 25.78 -18.75
CA ASP A 98 2.27 24.66 -19.08
C ASP A 98 1.83 23.37 -18.38
N TRP A 99 0.94 23.45 -17.39
CA TRP A 99 0.48 22.33 -16.55
C TRP A 99 -1.04 22.36 -16.40
N PRO A 100 -1.79 22.11 -17.50
CA PRO A 100 -3.25 22.25 -17.51
C PRO A 100 -3.91 21.20 -16.59
N VAL A 101 -5.07 21.52 -16.02
CA VAL A 101 -5.88 20.52 -15.32
C VAL A 101 -6.58 19.66 -16.38
N PRO A 102 -6.33 18.35 -16.46
CA PRO A 102 -6.92 17.52 -17.50
C PRO A 102 -8.39 17.25 -17.17
N LYS A 103 -9.10 16.69 -18.13
CA LYS A 103 -10.37 16.01 -17.85
C LYS A 103 -10.06 14.65 -17.25
N PHE A 104 -10.91 14.19 -16.35
CA PHE A 104 -10.76 12.90 -15.70
C PHE A 104 -11.94 11.98 -16.04
N HIS A 105 -11.80 10.70 -15.77
CA HIS A 105 -12.90 9.74 -15.83
C HIS A 105 -13.14 9.09 -14.47
N ARG A 106 -14.40 8.70 -14.19
CA ARG A 106 -14.76 7.90 -13.02
C ARG A 106 -15.73 6.80 -13.44
N VAL A 107 -15.34 5.54 -13.29
CA VAL A 107 -16.18 4.40 -13.68
C VAL A 107 -17.35 4.24 -12.71
N ASP A 108 -18.53 3.94 -13.23
CA ASP A 108 -19.70 3.61 -12.42
C ASP A 108 -19.56 2.20 -11.85
N ALA A 109 -19.50 2.09 -10.52
CA ALA A 109 -19.32 0.81 -9.84
C ALA A 109 -20.48 -0.18 -10.07
N LEU A 110 -21.69 0.31 -10.39
CA LEU A 110 -22.85 -0.53 -10.68
C LEU A 110 -22.96 -0.87 -12.16
N ASN A 111 -22.29 -0.11 -13.04
CA ASN A 111 -22.32 -0.33 -14.48
C ASN A 111 -20.96 -0.02 -15.12
N PRO A 112 -20.04 -1.01 -15.23
CA PRO A 112 -18.69 -0.79 -15.73
C PRO A 112 -18.60 -0.24 -17.16
N ASP A 113 -19.64 -0.42 -17.99
CA ASP A 113 -19.71 0.13 -19.34
C ASP A 113 -20.03 1.64 -19.36
N LYS A 114 -20.40 2.19 -18.21
CA LYS A 114 -20.69 3.61 -18.01
C LYS A 114 -19.75 4.25 -17.00
N GLY A 115 -19.61 5.56 -17.12
CA GLY A 115 -18.84 6.37 -16.20
C GLY A 115 -19.13 7.85 -16.37
N TRP A 116 -18.35 8.66 -15.65
CA TRP A 116 -18.46 10.10 -15.62
C TRP A 116 -17.22 10.71 -16.24
N LEU A 117 -17.40 11.57 -17.25
CA LEU A 117 -16.42 12.56 -17.64
C LEU A 117 -16.44 13.69 -16.61
N VAL A 118 -15.33 13.90 -15.91
CA VAL A 118 -15.21 14.86 -14.82
C VAL A 118 -14.33 16.02 -15.27
N GLU A 119 -14.86 17.24 -15.19
CA GLU A 119 -14.18 18.46 -15.60
C GLU A 119 -14.04 19.41 -14.42
N TYR A 120 -12.81 19.86 -14.17
CA TYR A 120 -12.48 20.83 -13.15
C TYR A 120 -12.09 22.17 -13.77
N HIS A 121 -12.33 23.25 -13.05
CA HIS A 121 -11.89 24.58 -13.44
C HIS A 121 -10.36 24.64 -13.50
N GLN A 122 -9.78 25.33 -14.48
CA GLN A 122 -8.32 25.41 -14.65
C GLN A 122 -7.60 26.09 -13.47
N ASP A 123 -8.31 26.99 -12.77
CA ASP A 123 -7.84 27.64 -11.54
C ASP A 123 -8.18 26.91 -10.24
N MET A 124 -8.63 25.65 -10.32
CA MET A 124 -8.90 24.86 -9.11
C MET A 124 -7.67 24.83 -8.19
N ASN A 125 -7.90 24.78 -6.88
CA ASN A 125 -6.84 24.64 -5.91
C ASN A 125 -7.20 23.56 -4.88
N GLY A 126 -6.25 22.70 -4.53
CA GLY A 126 -6.48 21.59 -3.62
C GLY A 126 -7.53 20.61 -4.14
N PHE A 127 -8.61 20.43 -3.36
CA PHE A 127 -9.67 19.45 -3.60
C PHE A 127 -11.01 20.12 -3.94
N ALA A 128 -10.98 21.15 -4.79
CA ALA A 128 -12.20 21.77 -5.28
C ALA A 128 -13.14 20.73 -5.95
N PRO A 129 -14.47 20.91 -5.86
CA PRO A 129 -15.41 20.05 -6.57
C PRO A 129 -15.28 20.23 -8.09
N PRO A 130 -15.73 19.23 -8.88
CA PRO A 130 -15.80 19.38 -10.32
C PRO A 130 -16.77 20.49 -10.73
N GLU A 131 -16.45 21.18 -11.82
CA GLU A 131 -17.31 22.18 -12.44
C GLU A 131 -18.43 21.51 -13.24
N ARG A 132 -18.12 20.36 -13.87
CA ARG A 132 -19.08 19.58 -14.64
C ARG A 132 -18.79 18.10 -14.57
N GLU A 133 -19.85 17.31 -14.50
CA GLU A 133 -19.80 15.86 -14.63
C GLU A 133 -20.79 15.41 -15.70
N THR A 134 -20.32 14.63 -16.68
CA THR A 134 -21.16 14.13 -17.79
C THR A 134 -21.16 12.60 -17.81
N TYR A 135 -22.33 11.99 -17.64
CA TYR A 135 -22.47 10.53 -17.71
C TYR A 135 -22.36 10.03 -19.16
N THR A 136 -21.47 9.08 -19.41
CA THR A 136 -21.15 8.62 -20.77
C THR A 136 -20.61 7.19 -20.78
N ASP A 137 -20.31 6.67 -21.96
CA ASP A 137 -19.73 5.34 -22.14
C ASP A 137 -18.25 5.33 -21.69
N THR A 138 -17.86 4.34 -20.88
CA THR A 138 -16.47 4.22 -20.36
C THR A 138 -15.46 4.18 -21.49
N LYS A 139 -15.79 3.55 -22.63
CA LYS A 139 -14.93 3.49 -23.82
C LYS A 139 -14.55 4.87 -24.38
N LYS A 140 -15.40 5.89 -24.21
CA LYS A 140 -15.12 7.27 -24.70
C LYS A 140 -14.16 8.03 -23.79
N ILE A 141 -14.02 7.60 -22.53
CA ILE A 141 -13.27 8.32 -21.49
C ILE A 141 -12.10 7.51 -20.92
N ALA A 142 -11.92 6.26 -21.36
CA ALA A 142 -10.88 5.34 -20.88
C ALA A 142 -9.43 5.83 -21.12
N HIS A 143 -9.23 6.78 -22.03
CA HIS A 143 -7.92 7.38 -22.31
C HIS A 143 -7.57 8.54 -21.37
N LEU A 144 -8.53 8.99 -20.53
CA LEU A 144 -8.33 10.07 -19.57
C LEU A 144 -7.73 9.53 -18.27
N PRO A 145 -7.04 10.36 -17.47
CA PRO A 145 -6.65 9.97 -16.11
C PRO A 145 -7.89 9.68 -15.24
N GLU A 146 -7.75 8.80 -14.25
CA GLU A 146 -8.83 8.47 -13.31
C GLU A 146 -9.04 9.61 -12.30
N ASP A 147 -10.30 9.96 -12.02
CA ASP A 147 -10.68 10.95 -11.02
C ASP A 147 -10.60 10.35 -9.61
N ARG A 148 -9.40 10.34 -9.05
CA ARG A 148 -9.11 9.75 -7.74
C ARG A 148 -8.39 10.69 -6.79
N VAL A 149 -8.59 10.47 -5.50
CA VAL A 149 -7.86 11.11 -4.41
C VAL A 149 -6.99 10.07 -3.73
N CYS A 150 -5.68 10.21 -3.86
CA CYS A 150 -4.70 9.29 -3.31
C CYS A 150 -4.19 9.79 -1.95
N GLY A 151 -4.15 8.90 -0.96
CA GLY A 151 -3.24 9.10 0.17
C GLY A 151 -1.78 9.01 -0.31
N TYR A 152 -0.84 9.61 0.44
CA TYR A 152 0.58 9.57 0.06
C TYR A 152 1.09 8.13 -0.16
N VAL A 153 0.78 7.19 0.74
CA VAL A 153 1.13 5.77 0.56
C VAL A 153 0.52 5.17 -0.71
N SER A 154 -0.70 5.58 -1.08
CA SER A 154 -1.33 5.12 -2.31
C SER A 154 -0.54 5.58 -3.53
N VAL A 155 -0.10 6.84 -3.59
CA VAL A 155 0.76 7.34 -4.68
C VAL A 155 2.05 6.54 -4.79
N GLU A 156 2.72 6.23 -3.67
CA GLU A 156 3.94 5.42 -3.67
C GLU A 156 3.71 4.03 -4.27
N ILE A 157 2.60 3.37 -3.89
CA ILE A 157 2.23 2.04 -4.43
C ILE A 157 1.90 2.13 -5.92
N GLU A 158 1.10 3.12 -6.33
CA GLU A 158 0.69 3.32 -7.72
C GLU A 158 1.89 3.50 -8.64
N LEU A 159 2.79 4.41 -8.26
CA LEU A 159 3.98 4.70 -9.05
C LEU A 159 4.90 3.49 -9.10
N THR A 160 5.02 2.74 -8.00
CA THR A 160 5.79 1.48 -8.00
C THR A 160 5.22 0.52 -9.05
N THR A 161 3.91 0.30 -9.04
CA THR A 161 3.24 -0.60 -10.00
C THR A 161 3.38 -0.10 -11.45
N LEU A 162 3.12 1.18 -11.70
CA LEU A 162 3.15 1.77 -13.04
C LEU A 162 4.56 1.77 -13.62
N ILE A 163 5.57 2.12 -12.82
CA ILE A 163 6.96 2.13 -13.26
C ILE A 163 7.44 0.70 -13.51
N SER A 164 7.18 -0.23 -12.60
CA SER A 164 7.56 -1.63 -12.79
C SER A 164 6.89 -2.23 -14.04
N ALA A 165 5.60 -1.94 -14.28
CA ALA A 165 4.92 -2.36 -15.50
C ALA A 165 5.53 -1.75 -16.76
N HIS A 166 5.92 -0.47 -16.72
CA HIS A 166 6.56 0.22 -17.82
C HIS A 166 7.98 -0.30 -18.10
N GLU A 167 8.76 -0.57 -17.05
CA GLU A 167 10.07 -1.20 -17.12
C GLU A 167 9.98 -2.60 -17.72
N ILE A 168 8.98 -3.40 -17.30
CA ILE A 168 8.68 -4.71 -17.88
C ILE A 168 8.36 -4.58 -19.38
N ALA A 169 7.55 -3.59 -19.76
CA ALA A 169 7.16 -3.39 -21.17
C ALA A 169 8.35 -2.96 -22.05
N LEU A 170 9.26 -2.14 -21.54
CA LEU A 170 10.41 -1.62 -22.30
C LEU A 170 11.61 -2.58 -22.31
N PHE A 171 11.90 -3.25 -21.19
CA PHE A 171 13.13 -4.00 -20.99
C PHE A 171 12.90 -5.52 -20.85
N GLY A 172 11.64 -5.97 -20.90
CA GLY A 172 11.23 -7.32 -20.52
C GLY A 172 11.14 -7.45 -18.99
N GLU A 173 10.58 -8.57 -18.49
CA GLU A 173 10.59 -8.80 -17.03
C GLU A 173 12.02 -8.67 -16.49
N PRO A 174 12.22 -8.01 -15.33
CA PRO A 174 13.55 -7.86 -14.75
C PRO A 174 14.20 -9.23 -14.73
N ARG A 175 15.40 -9.34 -15.32
CA ARG A 175 16.12 -10.62 -15.55
C ARG A 175 16.57 -11.30 -14.25
N GLY A 176 15.97 -10.97 -13.11
CA GLY A 176 16.00 -11.77 -11.90
C GLY A 176 15.05 -12.95 -12.05
N ARG A 177 15.57 -14.17 -11.95
CA ARG A 177 14.75 -15.38 -11.98
C ARG A 177 13.79 -15.34 -10.78
N ARG A 178 12.49 -15.18 -11.03
CA ARG A 178 11.46 -15.26 -9.98
C ARG A 178 11.66 -16.53 -9.15
N ILE A 179 11.72 -16.37 -7.84
CA ILE A 179 11.85 -17.48 -6.91
C ILE A 179 10.57 -18.30 -6.95
N LYS A 180 10.70 -19.61 -7.17
CA LYS A 180 9.58 -20.54 -7.07
C LYS A 180 9.32 -20.83 -5.60
N TYR A 181 8.05 -20.78 -5.23
CA TYR A 181 7.56 -21.16 -3.92
C TYR A 181 6.20 -21.87 -4.08
N GLY A 182 5.74 -22.52 -3.01
CA GLY A 182 4.44 -23.17 -2.93
C GLY A 182 3.88 -23.16 -1.51
N GLU A 183 2.76 -23.84 -1.33
CA GLU A 183 2.13 -24.00 -0.03
C GLU A 183 3.04 -24.73 0.96
N GLY A 184 2.92 -24.34 2.24
CA GLY A 184 3.77 -24.81 3.32
C GLY A 184 5.12 -24.12 3.41
N GLN A 185 5.49 -23.29 2.44
CA GLN A 185 6.75 -22.57 2.48
C GLN A 185 6.70 -21.46 3.53
N TRP A 186 7.68 -21.46 4.41
CA TRP A 186 7.94 -20.40 5.37
C TRP A 186 8.80 -19.31 4.76
N PHE A 187 8.60 -18.07 5.20
CA PHE A 187 9.35 -16.90 4.73
C PHE A 187 9.45 -15.82 5.80
N ALA A 188 10.48 -14.99 5.71
CA ALA A 188 10.68 -13.84 6.57
C ALA A 188 10.20 -12.56 5.87
N VAL A 189 9.44 -11.74 6.60
CA VAL A 189 8.93 -10.45 6.10
C VAL A 189 9.81 -9.34 6.70
N PRO A 190 10.67 -8.66 5.91
CA PRO A 190 11.46 -7.55 6.41
C PRO A 190 10.55 -6.40 6.87
N LEU A 191 10.89 -5.77 7.99
CA LEU A 191 10.09 -4.70 8.57
C LEU A 191 10.74 -3.33 8.33
N PRO A 192 9.94 -2.26 8.09
CA PRO A 192 10.47 -0.92 7.83
C PRO A 192 11.39 -0.38 8.94
N ASP A 193 11.10 -0.67 10.21
CA ASP A 193 11.90 -0.23 11.35
C ASP A 193 13.01 -1.24 11.74
N GLY A 194 13.30 -2.20 10.84
CA GLY A 194 14.30 -3.25 11.02
C GLY A 194 13.74 -4.54 11.63
N GLY A 195 14.50 -5.62 11.44
CA GLY A 195 14.08 -6.96 11.82
C GLY A 195 13.08 -7.58 10.85
N TYR A 196 12.45 -8.68 11.28
CA TYR A 196 11.59 -9.52 10.45
C TYR A 196 10.32 -9.95 11.21
N GLY A 197 9.21 -10.06 10.49
CA GLY A 197 8.10 -10.93 10.84
C GLY A 197 8.28 -12.32 10.22
N LEU A 198 7.52 -13.31 10.70
CA LEU A 198 7.50 -14.66 10.14
C LEU A 198 6.18 -14.92 9.42
N GLY A 199 6.21 -15.56 8.25
CA GLY A 199 5.02 -15.95 7.49
C GLY A 199 5.08 -17.38 6.97
N ILE A 200 3.92 -18.01 6.78
CA ILE A 200 3.74 -19.26 6.04
C ILE A 200 2.67 -19.09 4.97
N ILE A 201 2.92 -19.63 3.77
CA ILE A 201 1.96 -19.67 2.67
C ILE A 201 1.06 -20.87 2.87
N VAL A 202 -0.22 -20.65 3.18
CA VAL A 202 -1.13 -21.76 3.46
C VAL A 202 -2.03 -22.12 2.29
N ARG A 203 -2.29 -21.18 1.37
CA ARG A 203 -2.92 -21.40 0.05
C ARG A 203 -2.23 -20.51 -0.96
N GLY A 204 -1.93 -21.01 -2.16
CA GLY A 204 -1.25 -20.23 -3.20
C GLY A 204 0.14 -20.75 -3.57
N SER A 205 0.61 -20.31 -4.72
CA SER A 205 1.93 -20.66 -5.25
C SER A 205 2.45 -19.58 -6.17
N SER A 206 3.70 -19.72 -6.62
CA SER A 206 4.27 -18.86 -7.67
C SER A 206 3.45 -18.78 -8.97
N LYS A 207 2.50 -19.71 -9.20
CA LYS A 207 1.57 -19.65 -10.33
C LYS A 207 0.38 -18.72 -10.10
N THR A 208 -0.09 -18.59 -8.87
CA THR A 208 -1.25 -17.76 -8.51
C THR A 208 -0.88 -16.31 -8.21
N ARG A 209 0.43 -15.98 -8.19
CA ARG A 209 0.98 -14.63 -7.93
C ARG A 209 0.51 -14.02 -6.60
N GLY A 210 0.40 -14.88 -5.59
CA GLY A 210 -0.12 -14.52 -4.28
C GLY A 210 -0.80 -15.70 -3.62
N GLY A 211 -1.39 -15.43 -2.46
CA GLY A 211 -2.06 -16.46 -1.69
C GLY A 211 -2.57 -15.99 -0.34
N LEU A 212 -2.98 -16.96 0.48
CA LEU A 212 -3.32 -16.76 1.87
C LEU A 212 -2.09 -17.03 2.74
N GLY A 213 -1.75 -16.07 3.59
CA GLY A 213 -0.64 -16.17 4.54
C GLY A 213 -1.11 -16.10 6.00
N TYR A 214 -0.45 -16.87 6.85
CA TYR A 214 -0.49 -16.71 8.30
C TYR A 214 0.82 -16.07 8.74
N PHE A 215 0.74 -15.00 9.55
CA PHE A 215 1.90 -14.20 9.95
C PHE A 215 2.01 -14.13 11.48
N PHE A 216 3.24 -14.21 11.98
CA PHE A 216 3.57 -14.40 13.38
C PHE A 216 4.52 -13.35 13.89
N GLY A 217 4.34 -13.01 15.17
CA GLY A 217 5.30 -12.27 15.96
C GLY A 217 6.08 -13.17 16.95
N PRO A 218 6.92 -12.54 17.80
CA PRO A 218 7.23 -11.11 17.82
C PRO A 218 8.11 -10.68 16.64
N ARG A 219 8.53 -9.41 16.59
CA ARG A 219 9.61 -8.97 15.71
C ARG A 219 10.89 -9.75 16.03
N TYR A 220 11.47 -10.37 15.01
CA TYR A 220 12.76 -11.02 15.07
C TYR A 220 13.86 -10.03 14.66
N PRO A 221 15.01 -9.96 15.36
CA PRO A 221 16.11 -9.07 14.97
C PRO A 221 16.76 -9.51 13.66
N ASP A 222 16.78 -10.82 13.40
CA ASP A 222 17.37 -11.46 12.22
C ASP A 222 16.32 -12.35 11.53
N VAL A 223 16.66 -12.88 10.35
CA VAL A 223 15.81 -13.83 9.63
C VAL A 223 15.57 -15.06 10.54
N PRO A 224 14.30 -15.41 10.86
CA PRO A 224 14.01 -16.57 11.70
C PRO A 224 14.55 -17.87 11.08
N ASP A 225 15.04 -18.77 11.93
CA ASP A 225 15.49 -20.09 11.51
C ASP A 225 14.31 -21.09 11.47
N GLU A 226 14.63 -22.33 11.11
CA GLU A 226 13.63 -23.40 11.02
C GLU A 226 12.98 -23.71 12.38
N ASP A 227 13.73 -23.68 13.48
CA ASP A 227 13.22 -24.03 14.82
C ASP A 227 12.10 -23.09 15.28
N GLU A 228 12.19 -21.81 14.89
CA GLU A 228 11.14 -20.82 15.11
C GLU A 228 9.83 -21.17 14.38
N THR A 229 9.90 -21.85 13.23
CA THR A 229 8.72 -22.27 12.45
C THR A 229 8.00 -23.45 13.09
N TRP A 230 8.73 -24.37 13.74
CA TRP A 230 8.17 -25.60 14.32
C TRP A 230 7.15 -25.34 15.43
N ARG A 231 7.29 -24.22 16.13
CA ARG A 231 6.44 -23.86 17.27
C ARG A 231 5.15 -23.16 16.90
N LYS A 232 5.00 -22.75 15.64
CA LYS A 232 3.85 -21.94 15.22
C LYS A 232 2.65 -22.81 14.85
N GLN A 233 1.49 -22.35 15.30
CA GLN A 233 0.16 -22.87 14.98
C GLN A 233 -0.73 -21.72 14.48
N PRO A 234 -1.85 -22.01 13.77
CA PRO A 234 -2.77 -20.97 13.31
C PRO A 234 -3.22 -19.99 14.40
N ALA A 235 -3.41 -20.49 15.62
CA ALA A 235 -3.84 -19.69 16.77
C ALA A 235 -2.81 -18.66 17.23
N ASP A 236 -1.53 -18.84 16.88
CA ASP A 236 -0.44 -17.91 17.22
C ASP A 236 -0.32 -16.76 16.22
N ALA A 237 -1.06 -16.81 15.10
CA ALA A 237 -0.97 -15.79 14.07
C ALA A 237 -1.52 -14.46 14.58
N VAL A 238 -0.71 -13.42 14.42
CA VAL A 238 -1.10 -12.04 14.74
C VAL A 238 -1.83 -11.38 13.57
N LEU A 239 -1.66 -11.94 12.37
CA LEU A 239 -2.28 -11.49 11.13
C LEU A 239 -2.53 -12.71 10.24
N VAL A 240 -3.71 -12.75 9.62
CA VAL A 240 -4.06 -13.66 8.53
C VAL A 240 -4.54 -12.79 7.38
N ALA A 241 -3.97 -12.94 6.20
CA ALA A 241 -4.27 -12.04 5.08
C ALA A 241 -4.03 -12.69 3.72
N TRP A 242 -4.84 -12.29 2.75
CA TRP A 242 -4.53 -12.48 1.34
C TRP A 242 -3.44 -11.50 0.93
N PHE A 243 -2.44 -11.95 0.17
CA PHE A 243 -1.33 -11.10 -0.23
C PHE A 243 -0.80 -11.41 -1.64
N LEU A 244 -0.20 -10.41 -2.28
CA LEU A 244 0.55 -10.54 -3.54
C LEU A 244 1.98 -11.03 -3.29
N ASP A 245 2.52 -11.84 -4.20
CA ASP A 245 3.78 -12.56 -3.99
C ASP A 245 5.05 -11.81 -4.38
N ASP A 246 4.96 -10.53 -4.75
CA ASP A 246 6.12 -9.77 -5.25
C ASP A 246 7.30 -9.82 -4.25
N GLY A 247 7.04 -9.66 -2.96
CA GLY A 247 8.08 -9.75 -1.93
C GLY A 247 8.84 -11.09 -1.96
N ILE A 248 8.13 -12.20 -2.15
CA ILE A 248 8.72 -13.55 -2.19
C ILE A 248 9.38 -13.82 -3.54
N SER A 249 8.63 -13.60 -4.62
CA SER A 249 9.04 -13.96 -5.97
C SER A 249 10.24 -13.14 -6.45
N TRP A 250 10.40 -11.91 -5.98
CA TRP A 250 11.59 -11.09 -6.24
C TRP A 250 12.70 -11.25 -5.19
N GLY A 251 12.53 -12.16 -4.22
CA GLY A 251 13.55 -12.49 -3.22
C GLY A 251 13.77 -11.42 -2.14
N GLN A 252 12.85 -10.49 -1.98
CA GLN A 252 12.87 -9.50 -0.91
C GLN A 252 12.46 -10.11 0.44
N TRP A 253 11.64 -11.17 0.41
CA TRP A 253 11.21 -11.95 1.56
C TRP A 253 11.94 -13.30 1.54
N PRO A 254 13.00 -13.46 2.35
CA PRO A 254 13.80 -14.67 2.34
C PRO A 254 12.94 -15.90 2.64
N LEU A 255 13.04 -16.93 1.80
CA LEU A 255 12.43 -18.23 2.10
C LEU A 255 13.21 -18.92 3.22
N ILE A 256 12.49 -19.46 4.19
CA ILE A 256 13.05 -20.24 5.29
C ILE A 256 12.86 -21.72 4.95
N PRO A 257 13.95 -22.51 4.85
CA PRO A 257 13.84 -23.95 4.68
C PRO A 257 13.03 -24.57 5.81
N SER A 258 12.17 -25.54 5.49
CA SER A 258 11.44 -26.29 6.49
C SER A 258 11.38 -27.75 6.09
N THR A 259 11.76 -28.62 7.01
CA THR A 259 11.64 -30.07 6.90
C THR A 259 10.29 -30.58 7.40
N ARG A 260 9.49 -29.71 8.05
CA ARG A 260 8.15 -30.05 8.54
C ARG A 260 7.21 -30.32 7.36
N PRO A 261 6.55 -31.48 7.31
CA PRO A 261 5.54 -31.73 6.28
C PRO A 261 4.36 -30.78 6.46
N PHE A 262 3.97 -30.09 5.40
CA PHE A 262 2.80 -29.23 5.39
C PHE A 262 1.52 -30.05 5.23
N ARG A 263 0.49 -29.72 6.02
CA ARG A 263 -0.85 -30.33 5.97
C ARG A 263 -1.91 -29.24 5.94
N ARG A 264 -2.72 -29.19 4.89
CA ARG A 264 -3.71 -28.11 4.69
C ARG A 264 -4.74 -28.03 5.81
N GLU A 265 -5.05 -29.16 6.44
CA GLU A 265 -6.04 -29.30 7.50
C GLU A 265 -5.56 -28.64 8.80
N GLU A 266 -4.25 -28.54 9.01
CA GLU A 266 -3.66 -27.82 10.14
C GLU A 266 -3.74 -26.30 9.96
N TRP A 267 -4.05 -25.82 8.76
CA TRP A 267 -4.05 -24.39 8.39
C TRP A 267 -5.35 -24.03 7.65
N PRO A 268 -6.48 -23.92 8.36
CA PRO A 268 -7.79 -23.70 7.75
C PRO A 268 -7.89 -22.32 7.09
N VAL A 269 -8.73 -22.17 6.07
CA VAL A 269 -9.06 -20.84 5.52
C VAL A 269 -10.16 -20.23 6.40
N PRO A 270 -9.92 -19.13 7.13
CA PRO A 270 -10.95 -18.54 7.97
C PRO A 270 -12.01 -17.81 7.13
N ALA A 271 -13.12 -17.44 7.74
CA ALA A 271 -14.00 -16.45 7.15
C ALA A 271 -13.35 -15.06 7.24
N PHE A 272 -13.65 -14.19 6.27
CA PHE A 272 -13.11 -12.84 6.19
C PHE A 272 -14.22 -11.80 6.25
N TRP A 273 -13.90 -10.63 6.78
CA TRP A 273 -14.76 -9.46 6.77
C TRP A 273 -14.44 -8.56 5.58
N ARG A 274 -15.45 -8.27 4.75
CA ARG A 274 -15.38 -7.33 3.64
C ARG A 274 -16.26 -6.13 3.92
N PHE A 275 -15.65 -4.96 4.07
CA PHE A 275 -16.38 -3.71 4.24
C PHE A 275 -17.15 -3.33 2.97
N GLU A 276 -18.38 -2.83 3.12
CA GLU A 276 -19.18 -2.29 2.03
C GLU A 276 -19.11 -0.76 2.01
N PRO A 277 -18.47 -0.15 1.00
CA PRO A 277 -18.44 1.31 0.88
C PRO A 277 -19.85 1.91 0.84
N GLY A 278 -20.08 2.95 1.65
CA GLY A 278 -21.37 3.66 1.70
C GLY A 278 -22.36 3.12 2.74
N ASN A 279 -22.10 1.97 3.37
CA ASN A 279 -22.95 1.45 4.44
C ASN A 279 -22.20 1.42 5.79
N LEU A 280 -22.31 2.53 6.53
CA LEU A 280 -21.59 2.70 7.81
C LEU A 280 -21.99 1.59 8.80
N GLY A 281 -21.06 0.67 9.03
CA GLY A 281 -21.23 -0.42 10.00
C GLY A 281 -21.86 -1.70 9.45
N LYS A 282 -21.92 -1.88 8.13
CA LYS A 282 -22.33 -3.16 7.51
C LYS A 282 -21.32 -3.64 6.49
N GLY A 283 -21.44 -4.91 6.12
CA GLY A 283 -20.53 -5.57 5.21
C GLY A 283 -20.79 -7.06 5.15
N TRP A 284 -19.85 -7.79 4.57
CA TRP A 284 -19.99 -9.20 4.25
C TRP A 284 -19.01 -10.03 5.07
N VAL A 285 -19.49 -11.12 5.66
CA VAL A 285 -18.65 -12.23 6.09
C VAL A 285 -18.56 -13.21 4.93
N VAL A 286 -17.36 -13.42 4.42
CA VAL A 286 -17.07 -14.24 3.24
C VAL A 286 -16.31 -15.48 3.71
N ALA A 287 -16.91 -16.65 3.54
CA ALA A 287 -16.23 -17.93 3.69
C ALA A 287 -15.72 -18.39 2.32
N TYR A 288 -14.47 -18.86 2.29
CA TYR A 288 -13.82 -19.39 1.10
C TYR A 288 -13.73 -20.90 1.17
N ARG A 289 -13.63 -21.52 0.00
CA ARG A 289 -13.43 -22.96 -0.11
C ARG A 289 -12.16 -23.39 0.65
N GLN A 290 -12.23 -24.50 1.39
CA GLN A 290 -11.06 -25.01 2.12
C GLN A 290 -9.98 -25.60 1.20
N ASP A 291 -10.39 -26.06 0.01
CA ASP A 291 -9.52 -26.62 -1.03
C ASP A 291 -9.00 -25.58 -2.05
N ASP A 292 -9.34 -24.31 -1.85
CA ASP A 292 -8.90 -23.16 -2.66
C ASP A 292 -7.38 -23.18 -2.87
N ASP A 293 -6.90 -22.95 -4.09
CA ASP A 293 -5.49 -23.00 -4.44
C ASP A 293 -4.78 -21.65 -4.33
N GLY A 294 -5.41 -20.65 -3.71
CA GLY A 294 -4.99 -19.26 -3.68
C GLY A 294 -5.83 -18.34 -4.58
N SER A 295 -6.81 -18.89 -5.32
CA SER A 295 -7.70 -18.16 -6.23
C SER A 295 -8.83 -17.39 -5.54
N LYS A 296 -9.03 -17.54 -4.23
CA LYS A 296 -9.98 -16.76 -3.43
C LYS A 296 -11.42 -16.90 -3.95
N ILE A 297 -11.87 -18.13 -4.15
CA ILE A 297 -13.21 -18.52 -4.61
C ILE A 297 -14.18 -18.55 -3.41
N PRO A 298 -15.13 -17.60 -3.31
CA PRO A 298 -16.07 -17.57 -2.19
C PRO A 298 -17.04 -18.75 -2.26
N GLU A 299 -17.23 -19.42 -1.12
CA GLU A 299 -18.21 -20.50 -0.94
C GLU A 299 -19.53 -19.96 -0.37
N GLN A 300 -19.44 -19.03 0.59
CA GLN A 300 -20.59 -18.41 1.23
C GLN A 300 -20.34 -16.94 1.52
N GLN A 301 -21.36 -16.11 1.35
CA GLN A 301 -21.33 -14.70 1.74
C GLN A 301 -22.57 -14.37 2.57
N THR A 302 -22.35 -13.83 3.76
CA THR A 302 -23.43 -13.43 4.67
C THR A 302 -23.32 -11.95 4.98
N TYR A 303 -24.40 -11.21 4.73
CA TYR A 303 -24.46 -9.80 5.05
C TYR A 303 -24.73 -9.59 6.54
N VAL A 304 -23.84 -8.90 7.24
CA VAL A 304 -23.94 -8.71 8.70
C VAL A 304 -23.57 -7.29 9.13
N ASP A 305 -23.99 -6.93 10.34
CA ASP A 305 -23.50 -5.74 11.02
C ASP A 305 -22.02 -5.91 11.41
N ALA A 306 -21.23 -4.85 11.34
CA ALA A 306 -19.81 -4.84 11.65
C ALA A 306 -19.51 -5.33 13.07
N LYS A 307 -20.43 -5.13 14.04
CA LYS A 307 -20.28 -5.67 15.39
C LYS A 307 -20.35 -7.21 15.42
N ARG A 308 -21.11 -7.82 14.50
CA ARG A 308 -21.20 -9.28 14.36
C ARG A 308 -20.00 -9.88 13.64
N ALA A 309 -19.32 -9.11 12.79
CA ALA A 309 -18.08 -9.55 12.15
C ALA A 309 -16.96 -9.81 13.16
N GLY A 310 -17.03 -9.23 14.36
CA GLY A 310 -16.10 -9.54 15.45
C GLY A 310 -14.65 -9.22 15.09
N ARG A 311 -13.75 -10.18 15.31
CA ARG A 311 -12.30 -10.08 15.04
C ARG A 311 -11.88 -10.83 13.77
N LEU A 312 -12.79 -11.00 12.81
CA LEU A 312 -12.45 -11.67 11.56
C LEU A 312 -11.37 -10.90 10.79
N PRO A 313 -10.48 -11.59 10.06
CA PRO A 313 -9.50 -10.93 9.20
C PRO A 313 -10.16 -10.12 8.08
N ASP A 314 -9.46 -9.10 7.59
CA ASP A 314 -9.92 -8.25 6.48
C ASP A 314 -9.79 -9.00 5.15
N ASP A 315 -10.83 -8.97 4.33
CA ASP A 315 -10.93 -9.67 3.05
C ASP A 315 -10.18 -9.03 1.88
N ARG A 316 -9.47 -7.92 2.12
CA ARG A 316 -8.62 -7.29 1.11
C ARG A 316 -7.40 -8.16 0.76
N VAL A 317 -6.88 -7.96 -0.45
CA VAL A 317 -5.57 -8.47 -0.85
C VAL A 317 -4.54 -7.38 -0.57
N ASP A 318 -3.59 -7.65 0.33
CA ASP A 318 -2.50 -6.74 0.63
C ASP A 318 -1.37 -6.88 -0.40
N SER A 319 -0.75 -5.76 -0.77
CA SER A 319 0.57 -5.81 -1.41
C SER A 319 1.61 -6.27 -0.40
N PHE A 320 2.79 -6.68 -0.86
CA PHE A 320 3.89 -7.06 0.03
C PHE A 320 4.22 -5.91 1.02
N ALA A 321 4.38 -4.67 0.54
CA ALA A 321 4.58 -3.50 1.40
C ALA A 321 3.39 -3.23 2.36
N GLY A 322 2.18 -3.61 1.96
CA GLY A 322 1.00 -3.58 2.83
C GLY A 322 1.13 -4.52 4.02
N ILE A 323 1.59 -5.76 3.79
CA ILE A 323 1.88 -6.74 4.84
C ILE A 323 2.97 -6.22 5.78
N GLU A 324 4.09 -5.75 5.25
CA GLU A 324 5.20 -5.19 6.03
C GLU A 324 4.73 -4.08 6.97
N SER A 325 3.95 -3.12 6.45
CA SER A 325 3.44 -1.99 7.24
C SER A 325 2.42 -2.42 8.30
N ARG A 326 1.59 -3.43 8.03
CA ARG A 326 0.64 -3.95 9.02
C ARG A 326 1.35 -4.67 10.15
N LEU A 327 2.32 -5.53 9.84
CA LEU A 327 3.11 -6.24 10.84
C LEU A 327 3.91 -5.27 11.70
N GLU A 328 4.53 -4.26 11.09
CA GLU A 328 5.22 -3.17 11.78
C GLU A 328 4.33 -2.49 12.82
N THR A 329 3.09 -2.15 12.42
CA THR A 329 2.11 -1.52 13.32
C THR A 329 1.75 -2.45 14.48
N ILE A 330 1.46 -3.73 14.19
CA ILE A 330 1.08 -4.73 15.20
C ILE A 330 2.21 -4.92 16.22
N PHE A 331 3.45 -5.10 15.77
CA PHE A 331 4.59 -5.33 16.67
C PHE A 331 4.93 -4.10 17.50
N SER A 332 4.91 -2.91 16.88
CA SER A 332 5.07 -1.65 17.60
C SER A 332 4.03 -1.46 18.72
N ASP A 333 2.77 -1.87 18.50
CA ASP A 333 1.72 -1.83 19.52
C ASP A 333 1.92 -2.85 20.65
N GLN A 334 2.36 -4.07 20.32
CA GLN A 334 2.69 -5.10 21.31
C GLN A 334 3.85 -4.65 22.21
N GLU A 335 4.92 -4.10 21.64
CA GLU A 335 6.06 -3.59 22.40
C GLU A 335 5.68 -2.42 23.33
N ARG A 336 4.86 -1.49 22.83
CA ARG A 336 4.34 -0.38 23.65
C ARG A 336 3.51 -0.90 24.82
N SER A 337 2.70 -1.92 24.59
CA SER A 337 1.86 -2.54 25.63
C SER A 337 2.72 -3.23 26.69
N LEU A 338 3.76 -3.97 26.29
CA LEU A 338 4.72 -4.60 27.21
C LEU A 338 5.51 -3.58 28.03
N LYS A 339 6.00 -2.50 27.40
CA LYS A 339 6.69 -1.40 28.10
C LYS A 339 5.79 -0.72 29.11
N LYS A 340 4.49 -0.56 28.82
CA LYS A 340 3.50 0.01 29.74
C LYS A 340 3.22 -0.93 30.92
N ALA A 341 3.12 -2.24 30.69
CA ALA A 341 2.91 -3.23 31.74
C ALA A 341 4.08 -3.26 32.74
N ARG A 342 5.34 -3.19 32.26
CA ARG A 342 6.54 -3.15 33.12
C ARG A 342 6.69 -1.86 33.94
N ARG A 343 6.02 -0.77 33.53
CA ARG A 343 6.10 0.55 34.19
C ARG A 343 5.07 0.77 35.30
N LYS A 344 4.14 -0.16 35.55
CA LYS A 344 3.31 -0.13 36.76
C LYS A 344 4.09 -0.87 37.87
N PRO A 345 4.77 -0.17 38.79
CA PRO A 345 5.33 -0.82 39.96
C PRO A 345 4.16 -1.24 40.88
N ASP A 346 4.39 -2.25 41.72
CA ASP A 346 3.47 -2.70 42.77
C ASP A 346 3.08 -1.54 43.69
N ALA A 347 2.05 -0.77 43.32
CA ALA A 347 1.47 0.29 44.14
C ALA A 347 0.53 -0.29 45.22
N GLY A 348 0.84 -1.49 45.74
CA GLY A 348 -0.07 -2.26 46.59
C GLY A 348 0.62 -3.26 47.51
N ALA A 349 1.86 -2.98 47.94
CA ALA A 349 2.55 -3.76 48.96
C ALA A 349 2.99 -2.87 50.13
N GLU A 350 2.09 -2.03 50.66
CA GLU A 350 2.13 -1.54 52.04
C GLU A 350 0.68 -1.47 52.54
N GLY A 351 0.37 -2.27 53.56
CA GLY A 351 -0.94 -2.42 54.18
C GLY A 351 -1.02 -3.69 55.01
#